data_AF-A0A2G2PD30-F1
#
_entry.id   AF-A0A2G2PD30-F1
#
_cell.length_a   1.000
_cell.length_b   1.000
_cell.length_c   1.000
_cell.angle_alpha   90.00
_cell.angle_beta   90.00
_cell.angle_gamma   90.00
#
_symmetry.space_group_name_H-M   'P 1'
#
loop_
_entity.id
_entity.type
_entity.pdbx_description
1 polymer ?
#
loop_
_entity_poly.entity_id
_entity_poly.type
_entity_poly.pdbx_seq_one_letter_code
_entity_poly.pdbx_strand_id
1 'polypeptide(L)'
;MILDNITQDRDARALVMTASYNTGDFNLFYAYGDFYGSADSSGISEHIYEQNIGFDYKYKQNYTVSAIYTIQDDKYNTGVNNGDWTNFRVLVLYNF
;
A
#
# COMPACT_ATOMS: atom_id res chain seq x y z
N MET A 1 -9.41 6.19 2.43
CA MET A 1 -8.58 5.36 1.54
C MET A 1 -7.46 6.27 1.05
N ILE A 2 -6.18 5.83 0.99
CA ILE A 2 -5.04 6.71 0.64
C ILE A 2 -5.28 7.51 -0.65
N LEU A 3 -5.90 6.87 -1.65
CA LEU A 3 -6.28 7.52 -2.90
C LEU A 3 -7.38 8.57 -2.72
N ASP A 4 -8.35 8.41 -1.82
CA ASP A 4 -9.44 9.38 -1.66
C ASP A 4 -8.92 10.73 -1.17
N ASN A 5 -7.92 10.73 -0.30
CA ASN A 5 -7.39 11.97 0.23
C ASN A 5 -6.41 12.64 -0.76
N ILE A 6 -5.51 11.85 -1.37
CA ILE A 6 -4.55 12.38 -2.34
C ILE A 6 -5.24 12.84 -3.63
N THR A 7 -6.31 12.16 -4.07
CA THR A 7 -7.06 12.56 -5.28
C THR A 7 -7.98 13.76 -5.08
N GLN A 8 -8.24 14.17 -3.83
CA GLN A 8 -8.90 15.45 -3.55
C GLN A 8 -7.97 16.64 -3.78
N ASP A 9 -6.65 16.43 -3.81
CA ASP A 9 -5.68 17.46 -4.14
C ASP A 9 -5.40 17.51 -5.65
N ARG A 10 -5.18 18.72 -6.17
CA ARG A 10 -4.91 18.96 -7.60
C ARG A 10 -3.44 18.78 -7.97
N ASP A 11 -2.50 18.85 -7.02
CA ASP A 11 -1.07 18.52 -7.22
C ASP A 11 -0.61 17.44 -6.23
N ALA A 12 -0.82 16.19 -6.65
CA ALA A 12 -0.40 14.99 -5.94
C ALA A 12 0.85 14.38 -6.58
N ARG A 13 1.80 13.94 -5.74
CA ARG A 13 3.03 13.27 -6.15
C ARG A 13 3.25 12.01 -5.34
N ALA A 14 3.84 10.99 -5.96
CA ALA A 14 4.14 9.73 -5.29
C ALA A 14 5.52 9.22 -5.71
N LEU A 15 6.27 8.71 -4.74
CA LEU A 15 7.43 7.87 -4.96
C LEU A 15 7.09 6.46 -4.49
N VAL A 16 7.21 5.48 -5.38
CA VAL A 16 6.94 4.07 -5.06
C VAL A 16 8.18 3.25 -5.36
N MET A 17 8.58 2.43 -4.39
CA MET A 17 9.70 1.51 -4.49
C MET A 17 9.25 0.12 -4.12
N THR A 18 9.69 -0.87 -4.88
CA THR A 18 9.36 -2.27 -4.62
C THR A 18 10.62 -3.12 -4.69
N ALA A 19 10.78 -4.00 -3.70
CA ALA A 19 11.76 -5.06 -3.71
C ALA A 19 11.02 -6.40 -3.67
N SER A 20 11.41 -7.33 -4.54
CA SER A 20 10.83 -8.67 -4.57
C SER A 20 11.90 -9.72 -4.68
N TYR A 21 11.74 -10.81 -3.94
CA TYR A 21 12.55 -12.01 -4.03
C TYR A 21 11.67 -13.20 -4.40
N ASN A 22 12.00 -13.83 -5.52
CA ASN A 22 11.20 -14.92 -6.08
C ASN A 22 12.05 -16.19 -6.19
N THR A 23 11.56 -17.29 -5.64
CA THR A 23 12.23 -18.60 -5.70
C THR A 23 11.22 -19.72 -5.89
N GLY A 24 11.08 -20.17 -7.14
CA GLY A 24 10.18 -21.27 -7.51
C GLY A 24 8.73 -20.97 -7.12
N ASP A 25 8.25 -21.65 -6.09
CA ASP A 25 6.87 -21.54 -5.60
C ASP A 25 6.66 -20.39 -4.61
N PHE A 26 7.72 -19.72 -4.17
CA PHE A 26 7.66 -18.66 -3.16
C PHE A 26 7.97 -17.28 -3.74
N ASN A 27 7.20 -16.29 -3.30
CA ASN A 27 7.44 -14.88 -3.55
C ASN A 27 7.43 -14.12 -2.22
N LEU A 28 8.45 -13.32 -1.98
CA LEU A 28 8.45 -12.32 -0.91
C LEU A 28 8.53 -10.96 -1.58
N PHE A 29 7.70 -10.03 -1.14
CA PHE A 29 7.74 -8.66 -1.65
C PHE A 29 7.62 -7.65 -0.53
N TYR A 30 8.27 -6.53 -0.74
CA TYR A 30 8.15 -5.33 0.07
C TYR A 30 7.92 -4.16 -0.87
N ALA A 31 6.85 -3.41 -0.66
CA ALA A 31 6.60 -2.16 -1.36
C ALA A 31 6.52 -1.02 -0.35
N TYR A 32 7.19 0.08 -0.68
CA TYR A 32 7.15 1.33 0.05
C TYR A 32 6.58 2.41 -0.88
N GLY A 33 5.61 3.15 -0.38
CA GLY A 33 5.03 4.30 -1.06
C GLY A 33 5.15 5.54 -0.18
N ASP A 34 5.59 6.64 -0.78
CA ASP A 34 5.69 7.94 -0.17
C ASP A 34 4.86 8.92 -0.99
N PHE A 35 3.77 9.41 -0.41
CA PHE A 35 2.74 10.16 -1.11
C PHE A 35 2.58 11.56 -0.54
N TYR A 36 2.58 12.55 -1.42
CA TYR A 36 2.55 13.97 -1.10
C TYR A 36 1.37 14.64 -1.80
N GLY A 37 0.51 15.32 -1.04
CA GLY A 37 -0.48 16.27 -1.54
C GLY A 37 -0.04 17.71 -1.25
N SER A 38 0.14 18.52 -2.29
CA SER A 38 0.48 19.94 -2.20
C SER A 38 -0.78 20.79 -2.41
N ALA A 39 -1.39 21.22 -1.32
CA ALA A 39 -2.65 21.97 -1.39
C ALA A 39 -2.49 23.37 -2.01
N ASP A 40 -3.15 23.62 -3.14
CA ASP A 40 -3.37 24.97 -3.69
C ASP A 40 -4.62 25.61 -3.07
N SER A 41 -4.43 26.49 -2.07
CA SER A 41 -5.41 27.37 -1.39
C SER A 41 -6.75 26.79 -0.86
N SER A 42 -7.08 25.55 -1.19
CA SER A 42 -8.36 24.87 -0.93
C SER A 42 -8.23 23.35 -0.68
N GLY A 43 -7.05 22.77 -0.91
CA GLY A 43 -6.75 21.35 -0.62
C GLY A 43 -6.29 21.11 0.81
N ILE A 44 -6.28 19.84 1.24
CA ILE A 44 -5.68 19.40 2.50
C ILE A 44 -4.25 18.96 2.19
N SER A 45 -3.25 19.52 2.87
CA SER A 45 -1.86 19.07 2.71
C SER A 45 -1.68 17.76 3.47
N GLU A 46 -1.42 16.68 2.74
CA GLU A 46 -1.24 15.36 3.31
C GLU A 46 0.12 14.77 2.90
N HIS A 47 0.71 14.01 3.81
CA HIS A 47 1.94 13.27 3.56
C HIS A 47 1.83 11.89 4.19
N ILE A 48 1.60 10.89 3.35
CA ILE A 48 1.30 9.54 3.78
C ILE A 48 2.43 8.61 3.37
N TYR A 49 2.83 7.75 4.30
CA TYR A 49 3.73 6.63 4.05
C TYR A 49 2.93 5.33 4.09
N GLU A 50 3.14 4.47 3.09
CA GLU A 50 2.56 3.12 3.08
C GLU A 50 3.65 2.07 2.89
N GLN A 51 3.60 1.02 3.70
CA GLN A 51 4.50 -0.12 3.64
C GLN A 51 3.68 -1.39 3.49
N ASN A 52 3.90 -2.13 2.41
CA ASN A 52 3.30 -3.43 2.17
C ASN A 52 4.36 -4.51 2.23
N ILE A 53 4.25 -5.39 3.22
CA ILE A 53 5.05 -6.61 3.32
C ILE A 53 4.16 -7.77 2.87
N GLY A 54 4.62 -8.54 1.90
CA GLY A 54 3.83 -9.60 1.31
C GLY A 54 4.59 -10.88 1.06
N PHE A 55 3.83 -11.96 1.06
CA PHE A 55 4.28 -13.31 0.83
C PHE A 55 3.26 -14.03 -0.04
N ASP A 56 3.73 -14.71 -1.09
CA ASP A 56 2.93 -15.63 -1.87
C ASP A 56 3.56 -17.02 -1.87
N TYR A 57 2.72 -18.04 -1.75
CA TYR A 57 3.08 -19.44 -1.92
C TYR A 57 2.18 -20.09 -2.96
N LYS A 58 2.78 -20.62 -4.02
CA LYS A 58 2.09 -21.38 -5.06
C LYS A 58 2.11 -22.86 -4.70
N TYR A 59 0.93 -23.42 -4.42
CA TYR A 59 0.78 -24.85 -4.25
C TYR A 59 0.31 -25.47 -5.58
N LYS A 60 1.23 -26.12 -6.29
CA LYS A 60 1.03 -26.53 -7.69
C LYS A 60 0.75 -25.30 -8.60
N GLN A 61 0.46 -25.53 -9.89
CA GLN A 61 0.17 -24.44 -10.84
C GLN A 61 -1.21 -23.80 -10.63
N ASN A 62 -2.06 -24.36 -9.76
CA ASN A 62 -3.47 -24.00 -9.68
C ASN A 62 -3.87 -23.32 -8.37
N TYR A 63 -3.10 -23.43 -7.28
CA TYR A 63 -3.44 -22.80 -6.01
C TYR A 63 -2.37 -21.80 -5.60
N THR A 64 -2.78 -20.65 -5.09
CA THR A 64 -1.88 -19.66 -4.51
C THR A 64 -2.45 -19.19 -3.18
N VAL A 65 -1.63 -19.22 -2.14
CA VAL A 65 -1.93 -18.62 -0.85
C VAL A 65 -1.07 -17.37 -0.72
N SER A 66 -1.70 -16.24 -0.42
CA SER A 66 -1.01 -14.97 -0.25
C SER A 66 -1.34 -14.38 1.12
N ALA A 67 -0.34 -13.76 1.74
CA ALA A 67 -0.51 -12.95 2.94
C ALA A 67 0.11 -11.58 2.70
N ILE A 68 -0.62 -10.52 3.08
CA ILE A 68 -0.19 -9.13 2.93
C ILE A 68 -0.42 -8.41 4.24
N TYR A 69 0.61 -7.74 4.71
CA TYR A 69 0.59 -6.87 5.87
C TYR A 69 0.90 -5.44 5.43
N THR A 70 -0.05 -4.53 5.68
CA THR A 70 0.01 -3.13 5.28
C THR A 70 0.09 -2.27 6.54
N ILE A 71 1.08 -1.39 6.60
CA ILE A 71 1.19 -0.31 7.58
C ILE A 71 1.06 0.99 6.82
N GLN A 72 0.20 1.90 7.27
CA GLN A 72 0.09 3.24 6.74
C GLN A 72 0.17 4.24 7.89
N ASP A 73 1.03 5.24 7.74
CA ASP A 73 1.23 6.34 8.69
C ASP A 73 1.01 7.68 7.98
N ASP A 74 0.29 8.62 8.62
CA ASP A 74 0.11 9.99 8.13
C ASP A 74 0.95 10.98 8.94
N LYS A 75 1.85 11.69 8.25
CA LYS A 75 2.78 12.64 8.87
C LYS A 75 2.14 14.01 9.13
N TYR A 76 1.13 14.41 8.36
CA TYR A 76 0.47 15.71 8.48
C TYR A 76 -0.99 15.53 8.87
N ASN A 77 -1.23 15.47 10.18
CA ASN A 77 -2.55 15.37 10.79
C ASN A 77 -3.35 16.69 10.69
N THR A 78 -3.55 17.21 9.47
CA THR A 78 -4.35 18.41 9.19
C THR A 78 -5.77 18.07 8.74
N GLY A 79 -5.99 16.86 8.22
CA GLY A 79 -7.30 16.29 7.97
C GLY A 79 -7.82 15.53 9.18
N VAL A 80 -9.10 15.71 9.54
CA VAL A 80 -9.78 14.93 10.58
C VAL A 80 -10.04 13.52 10.04
N ASN A 81 -9.02 12.69 9.95
CA ASN A 81 -9.18 11.30 9.55
C ASN A 81 -8.24 10.41 10.36
N ASN A 82 -8.71 9.20 10.67
CA ASN A 82 -7.97 8.13 11.32
C ASN A 82 -6.77 7.70 10.44
N GLY A 83 -5.74 8.55 10.35
CA GLY A 83 -4.68 8.52 9.34
C GLY A 83 -3.75 7.32 9.44
N ASP A 84 -3.62 6.77 10.66
CA ASP A 84 -2.78 5.62 10.93
C ASP A 84 -3.63 4.36 10.98
N TRP A 85 -3.34 3.40 10.09
CA TRP A 85 -3.99 2.11 10.10
C TRP A 85 -3.04 0.97 9.74
N THR A 86 -3.38 -0.19 10.26
CA THR A 86 -2.68 -1.43 10.00
C THR A 86 -3.67 -2.47 9.54
N ASN A 87 -3.30 -3.24 8.52
CA ASN A 87 -4.17 -4.26 7.96
C ASN A 87 -3.40 -5.51 7.61
N PHE A 88 -4.04 -6.64 7.89
CA PHE A 88 -3.55 -7.96 7.54
C PHE A 88 -4.60 -8.65 6.66
N ARG A 89 -4.17 -9.15 5.50
CA ARG A 89 -5.00 -9.84 4.52
C ARG A 89 -4.41 -11.20 4.21
N VAL A 90 -5.28 -12.20 4.13
CA VAL A 90 -4.94 -13.53 3.61
C VAL A 90 -5.84 -13.79 2.41
N LEU A 91 -5.25 -14.21 1.30
CA LEU A 91 -5.95 -14.56 0.07
C LEU A 91 -5.64 -16.00 -0.29
N VAL A 92 -6.66 -16.72 -0.75
CA VAL A 92 -6.51 -18.04 -1.35
C VAL A 92 -7.09 -17.96 -2.75
N LEU A 93 -6.25 -18.16 -3.75
CA LEU A 93 -6.59 -18.07 -5.16
C LEU A 93 -6.52 -19.45 -5.78
N TYR A 94 -7.51 -19.76 -6.63
CA TYR A 94 -7.54 -20.98 -7.43
C TYR A 94 -7.73 -20.63 -8.90
N ASN A 95 -6.87 -21.18 -9.76
CA ASN A 95 -6.90 -21.01 -11.21
C ASN A 95 -7.35 -22.32 -11.88
N PHE A 96 -8.41 -22.24 -12.69
CA PHE A 96 -8.99 -23.34 -13.47
C PHE A 96 -8.27 -23.54 -14.79
#